data_AF-A0A9N9DUM2-F1
#
_entry.id   AF-A0A9N9DUM2-F1
#
_cell.length_a   1.000
_cell.length_b   1.000
_cell.length_c   1.000
_cell.angle_alpha   90.00
_cell.angle_beta   90.00
_cell.angle_gamma   90.00
#
_symmetry.space_group_name_H-M   'P 1'
#
loop_
_entity.id
_entity.type
_entity.pdbx_description
1 polymer ?
#
loop_
_entity_poly.entity_id
_entity_poly.type
_entity_poly.pdbx_seq_one_letter_code
_entity_poly.pdbx_strand_id
1 'polypeptide(L)'
;MSDTANLKRRNPGKSSEFSTDNEISKDYDNEKSHRSNIHVHRVLPCIPANILLVTFLAGLLFLAYFFHYTLPTPVNESYGPNGEAVFSEKNAREVVRVLSEDIGYRIVGTREEKQSMDYLLELIEEYRQQSRANPNALEFDVDVQIGTGSHRFDMMSKVVMKHYVNVTNIVVRLSCGPECNKNAILLNSHFDSTLSSPGAADDGVGVAVMLEVIRVMSQSQIKRKHGFAPGDLYTSKLRRRYRLTQGPENLQLLYYGKLDE
;
A
#
# COMPACT_ATOMS: atom_id res chain seq x y z
N MET A 1 30.08 4.20 102.78
CA MET A 1 31.25 3.46 103.28
C MET A 1 32.43 3.91 102.42
N SER A 2 33.04 5.04 102.79
CA SER A 2 34.28 5.13 103.58
C SER A 2 35.48 4.87 102.66
N ASP A 3 36.14 5.95 102.21
CA ASP A 3 37.46 6.43 102.69
C ASP A 3 38.61 5.57 102.14
N THR A 4 39.77 6.04 101.67
CA THR A 4 40.43 7.35 101.61
C THR A 4 41.60 7.24 100.62
N ALA A 5 42.11 8.40 100.21
CA ALA A 5 43.24 8.62 99.30
C ALA A 5 44.63 8.31 99.90
N ASN A 6 45.64 8.17 99.03
CA ASN A 6 46.98 8.80 99.16
C ASN A 6 47.82 8.54 97.88
N LEU A 7 48.07 9.53 97.00
CA LEU A 7 49.24 10.44 96.95
C LEU A 7 50.61 9.75 96.81
N LYS A 8 51.33 9.96 95.68
CA LYS A 8 52.39 10.99 95.52
C LYS A 8 53.11 10.91 94.15
N ARG A 9 53.53 12.09 93.68
CA ARG A 9 54.08 12.48 92.35
C ARG A 9 55.56 12.10 92.13
N ARG A 10 56.01 12.00 90.86
CA ARG A 10 57.17 12.75 90.28
C ARG A 10 57.33 12.55 88.75
N ASN A 11 57.46 13.68 88.05
CA ASN A 11 57.97 13.91 86.67
C ASN A 11 59.53 13.86 86.64
N PRO A 12 60.28 14.15 85.54
CA PRO A 12 60.02 14.17 84.07
C PRO A 12 61.17 13.51 83.22
N GLY A 13 61.15 13.59 81.88
CA GLY A 13 62.40 13.63 81.07
C GLY A 13 62.46 12.82 79.77
N LYS A 14 62.86 13.50 78.67
CA LYS A 14 63.04 13.08 77.26
C LYS A 14 64.31 12.22 76.99
N SER A 15 64.34 11.68 75.76
CA SER A 15 65.48 11.31 74.85
C SER A 15 65.65 9.79 74.68
N SER A 16 66.05 9.18 73.56
CA SER A 16 66.41 9.54 72.18
C SER A 16 66.69 8.19 71.45
N GLU A 17 66.85 8.25 70.13
CA GLU A 17 67.19 7.21 69.14
C GLU A 17 68.06 6.01 69.58
N PHE A 18 67.80 4.84 68.97
CA PHE A 18 68.76 3.76 68.82
C PHE A 18 68.61 3.10 67.44
N SER A 19 69.59 3.31 66.57
CA SER A 19 69.85 2.53 65.35
C SER A 19 70.69 1.31 65.69
N THR A 20 70.36 0.16 65.10
CA THR A 20 71.34 -0.90 64.80
C THR A 20 71.07 -1.43 63.41
N ASP A 21 72.08 -1.31 62.56
CA ASP A 21 72.15 -1.77 61.19
C ASP A 21 72.35 -3.29 61.06
N ASN A 22 72.01 -3.79 59.87
CA ASN A 22 72.67 -4.87 59.13
C ASN A 22 72.59 -6.30 59.66
N GLU A 23 71.55 -7.01 59.21
CA GLU A 23 71.66 -8.21 58.36
C GLU A 23 70.24 -8.53 57.85
N ILE A 24 70.05 -9.46 56.91
CA ILE A 24 68.78 -9.76 56.23
C ILE A 24 68.49 -8.87 54.98
N SER A 25 69.50 -8.64 54.15
CA SER A 25 69.34 -8.15 52.76
C SER A 25 69.43 -9.27 51.71
N LYS A 26 68.95 -10.49 52.01
CA LYS A 26 69.09 -11.65 51.10
C LYS A 26 67.79 -12.40 50.77
N ASP A 27 66.65 -12.00 51.33
CA ASP A 27 65.35 -12.64 51.02
C ASP A 27 64.41 -11.78 50.16
N TYR A 28 64.76 -10.53 49.86
CA TYR A 28 63.91 -9.62 49.07
C TYR A 28 64.04 -9.78 47.55
N ASP A 29 64.99 -10.58 47.05
CA ASP A 29 65.24 -10.72 45.61
C ASP A 29 64.65 -12.00 44.99
N ASN A 30 64.09 -12.92 45.79
CA ASN A 30 63.56 -14.20 45.29
C ASN A 30 62.04 -14.22 45.05
N GLU A 31 61.36 -13.08 45.23
CA GLU A 31 59.92 -12.92 44.93
C GLU A 31 59.68 -12.15 43.62
N LYS A 32 60.70 -12.06 42.74
CA LYS A 32 60.64 -11.38 41.43
C LYS A 32 60.67 -12.32 40.22
N SER A 33 60.56 -13.64 40.42
CA SER A 33 60.70 -14.66 39.35
C SER A 33 59.42 -15.46 39.06
N HIS A 34 58.24 -14.91 39.35
CA HIS A 34 57.00 -15.47 38.82
C HIS A 34 56.03 -14.38 38.34
N ARG A 35 56.51 -13.55 37.39
CA ARG A 35 55.63 -12.81 36.48
C ARG A 35 54.95 -13.83 35.55
N SER A 36 53.77 -14.29 35.95
CA SER A 36 52.85 -14.95 35.04
C SER A 36 52.46 -13.95 33.95
N ASN A 37 52.66 -14.35 32.69
CA ASN A 37 52.15 -13.61 31.53
C ASN A 37 50.62 -13.70 31.52
N ILE A 38 49.94 -12.85 32.27
CA ILE A 38 48.50 -12.67 32.15
C ILE A 38 48.25 -12.07 30.76
N HIS A 39 47.87 -12.92 29.82
CA HIS A 39 47.28 -12.49 28.58
C HIS A 39 45.93 -11.85 28.95
N VAL A 40 45.92 -10.52 29.06
CA VAL A 40 44.68 -9.75 29.17
C VAL A 40 43.93 -9.99 27.87
N HIS A 41 42.97 -10.92 27.89
CA HIS A 41 42.00 -11.03 26.81
C HIS A 41 41.35 -9.66 26.67
N ARG A 42 41.62 -9.00 25.56
CA ARG A 42 41.06 -7.70 25.19
C ARG A 42 39.54 -7.87 25.22
N VAL A 43 38.89 -7.45 26.31
CA VAL A 43 37.44 -7.53 26.45
C VAL A 43 36.89 -6.61 25.36
N LEU A 44 36.22 -7.18 24.36
CA LEU A 44 35.57 -6.39 23.32
C LEU A 44 34.63 -5.40 24.03
N PRO A 45 34.65 -4.10 23.68
CA PRO A 45 33.74 -3.15 24.30
C PRO A 45 32.30 -3.60 23.99
N CYS A 46 31.55 -3.95 25.05
CA CYS A 46 30.13 -4.26 24.93
C CYS A 46 29.41 -3.01 24.42
N ILE A 47 28.94 -3.04 23.18
CA ILE A 47 28.10 -1.97 22.64
C ILE A 47 26.85 -1.92 23.53
N PRO A 48 26.52 -0.77 24.14
CA PRO A 48 25.35 -0.67 24.99
C PRO A 48 24.10 -0.97 24.17
N ALA A 49 23.19 -1.78 24.72
CA ALA A 49 22.01 -2.30 24.04
C ALA A 49 21.15 -1.20 23.38
N ASN A 50 21.13 0.01 23.95
CA ASN A 50 20.43 1.16 23.40
C ASN A 50 20.98 1.61 22.05
N ILE A 51 22.30 1.54 21.83
CA ILE A 51 22.90 1.89 20.54
C ILE A 51 22.50 0.86 19.49
N LEU A 52 22.52 -0.43 19.84
CA LEU A 52 22.08 -1.50 18.93
C LEU A 52 20.59 -1.39 18.59
N LEU A 53 19.75 -1.05 19.57
CA LEU A 53 18.32 -0.83 19.34
C LEU A 53 18.08 0.37 18.42
N VAL A 54 18.76 1.50 18.66
CA VAL A 54 18.61 2.71 17.84
C VAL A 54 19.10 2.47 16.42
N THR A 55 20.25 1.81 16.22
CA THR A 55 20.75 1.51 14.88
C THR A 55 19.85 0.52 14.15
N PHE A 56 19.27 -0.46 14.85
CA PHE A 56 18.29 -1.38 14.29
C PHE A 56 17.01 -0.65 13.84
N LEU A 57 16.44 0.21 14.70
CA LEU A 57 15.26 1.02 14.35
C LEU A 57 15.55 2.00 13.20
N ALA A 58 16.71 2.66 13.21
CA ALA A 58 17.13 3.52 12.12
C ALA A 58 17.31 2.74 10.80
N GLY A 59 17.86 1.53 10.87
CA GLY A 59 17.97 0.62 9.73
C GLY A 59 16.60 0.22 9.18
N LEU A 60 15.64 -0.12 10.05
CA LEU A 60 14.26 -0.43 9.65
C LEU A 60 13.57 0.78 9.02
N LEU A 61 13.71 1.97 9.60
CA LEU A 61 13.14 3.20 9.04
C LEU A 61 13.77 3.56 7.69
N PHE A 62 15.09 3.41 7.55
CA PHE A 62 15.79 3.61 6.28
C PHE A 62 15.31 2.61 5.23
N LEU A 63 15.20 1.33 5.59
CA LEU A 63 14.77 0.29 4.67
C LEU A 63 13.30 0.49 4.25
N ALA A 64 12.45 0.86 5.19
CA ALA A 64 11.06 1.23 4.92
C ALA A 64 10.99 2.46 4.00
N TYR A 65 11.75 3.52 4.27
CA TYR A 65 11.85 4.71 3.42
C TYR A 65 12.35 4.34 2.01
N PHE A 66 13.42 3.57 1.93
CA PHE A 66 14.01 3.14 0.66
C PHE A 66 12.97 2.38 -0.17
N PHE A 67 12.38 1.31 0.36
CA PHE A 67 11.38 0.53 -0.37
C PHE A 67 10.09 1.31 -0.66
N HIS A 68 9.71 2.27 0.19
CA HIS A 68 8.54 3.11 -0.04
C HIS A 68 8.72 4.08 -1.23
N TYR A 69 9.94 4.60 -1.43
CA TYR A 69 10.22 5.60 -2.46
C TYR A 69 10.98 5.05 -3.69
N THR A 70 11.48 3.82 -3.65
CA THR A 70 11.98 3.11 -4.84
C THR A 70 10.82 2.56 -5.65
N LEU A 71 10.13 3.44 -6.35
CA LEU A 71 9.05 3.08 -7.26
C LEU A 71 9.57 2.93 -8.70
N PRO A 72 8.97 2.06 -9.52
CA PRO A 72 9.24 2.01 -10.95
C PRO A 72 9.04 3.38 -11.61
N THR A 73 9.76 3.64 -12.70
CA THR A 73 9.53 4.84 -13.50
C THR A 73 8.14 4.78 -14.14
N PRO A 74 7.36 5.87 -14.09
CA PRO A 74 5.97 5.84 -14.54
C PRO A 74 5.86 5.63 -16.06
N VAL A 75 4.93 4.78 -16.48
CA VAL A 75 4.64 4.57 -17.91
C VAL A 75 3.76 5.72 -18.44
N ASN A 76 4.34 6.61 -19.23
CA ASN A 76 3.61 7.77 -19.77
C ASN A 76 2.98 7.54 -21.15
N GLU A 77 3.44 6.53 -21.89
CA GLU A 77 2.94 6.24 -23.24
C GLU A 77 1.63 5.48 -23.19
N SER A 78 0.68 5.80 -24.08
CA SER A 78 -0.60 5.10 -24.21
C SER A 78 -0.58 3.96 -25.21
N TYR A 79 0.48 3.91 -26.04
CA TYR A 79 0.69 2.92 -27.09
C TYR A 79 2.15 2.43 -27.04
N GLY A 80 2.34 1.13 -27.19
CA GLY A 80 3.67 0.55 -27.30
C GLY A 80 4.29 0.75 -28.69
N PRO A 81 5.56 0.34 -28.90
CA PRO A 81 6.28 0.54 -30.16
C PRO A 81 5.58 -0.06 -31.39
N ASN A 82 4.78 -1.10 -31.21
CA ASN A 82 4.06 -1.80 -32.28
C ASN A 82 2.64 -1.24 -32.51
N GLY A 83 2.25 -0.17 -31.82
CA GLY A 83 0.90 0.41 -31.89
C GLY A 83 -0.14 -0.29 -30.99
N GLU A 84 0.26 -1.27 -30.19
CA GLU A 84 -0.61 -1.91 -29.20
C GLU A 84 -0.97 -0.91 -28.09
N ALA A 85 -2.23 -0.86 -27.66
CA ALA A 85 -2.58 -0.08 -26.47
C ALA A 85 -1.90 -0.68 -25.22
N VAL A 86 -1.23 0.16 -24.44
CA VAL A 86 -0.58 -0.22 -23.18
C VAL A 86 -1.09 0.66 -22.06
N PHE A 87 -1.05 0.18 -20.81
CA PHE A 87 -1.49 0.95 -19.65
C PHE A 87 -0.66 2.23 -19.51
N SER A 88 -1.32 3.37 -19.40
CA SER A 88 -0.69 4.68 -19.23
C SER A 88 -0.99 5.25 -17.84
N GLU A 89 0.05 5.36 -17.03
CA GLU A 89 -0.01 6.03 -15.73
C GLU A 89 -0.35 7.51 -15.88
N LYS A 90 0.06 8.14 -16.99
CA LYS A 90 -0.30 9.55 -17.27
C LYS A 90 -1.82 9.70 -17.38
N ASN A 91 -2.48 8.85 -18.17
CA ASN A 91 -3.94 8.87 -18.32
C ASN A 91 -4.64 8.55 -17.00
N ALA A 92 -4.19 7.51 -16.29
CA ALA A 92 -4.76 7.15 -15.00
C ALA A 92 -4.64 8.31 -13.98
N ARG A 93 -3.47 8.95 -13.89
CA ARG A 93 -3.26 10.11 -13.01
C ARG A 93 -4.14 11.29 -13.37
N GLU A 94 -4.39 11.52 -14.66
CA GLU A 94 -5.29 12.60 -15.09
C GLU A 94 -6.72 12.34 -14.64
N VAL A 95 -7.21 11.10 -14.75
CA VAL A 95 -8.53 10.72 -14.22
C VAL A 95 -8.58 10.95 -12.70
N VAL A 96 -7.56 10.52 -11.95
CA VAL A 96 -7.51 10.75 -10.49
C VAL A 96 -7.53 12.24 -10.16
N ARG A 97 -6.76 13.06 -10.90
CA ARG A 97 -6.72 14.52 -10.74
C ARG A 97 -8.10 15.14 -10.99
N VAL A 98 -8.76 14.79 -12.09
CA VAL A 98 -10.10 15.30 -12.42
C VAL A 98 -11.11 14.91 -11.35
N LEU A 99 -11.13 13.65 -10.94
CA LEU A 99 -12.07 13.19 -9.92
C LEU A 99 -11.83 13.89 -8.57
N SER A 100 -10.58 13.89 -8.09
CA SER A 100 -10.26 14.28 -6.70
C SER A 100 -9.90 15.74 -6.49
N GLU A 101 -9.41 16.44 -7.51
CA GLU A 101 -9.01 17.85 -7.41
C GLU A 101 -9.98 18.77 -8.15
N ASP A 102 -10.33 18.46 -9.40
CA ASP A 102 -11.20 19.33 -10.21
C ASP A 102 -12.67 19.23 -9.77
N ILE A 103 -13.18 18.01 -9.60
CA ILE A 103 -14.55 17.77 -9.11
C ILE A 103 -14.57 17.75 -7.56
N GLY A 104 -13.63 17.02 -6.94
CA GLY A 104 -13.48 17.02 -5.49
C GLY A 104 -14.38 16.02 -4.76
N TYR A 105 -15.29 16.53 -3.94
CA TYR A 105 -16.13 15.72 -3.04
C TYR A 105 -17.36 15.17 -3.78
N ARG A 106 -17.26 13.93 -4.27
CA ARG A 106 -18.25 13.24 -5.11
C ARG A 106 -19.28 12.49 -4.27
N ILE A 107 -19.86 13.15 -3.29
CA ILE A 107 -20.79 12.51 -2.34
C ILE A 107 -22.07 12.08 -3.05
N VAL A 108 -22.57 10.89 -2.77
CA VAL A 108 -23.81 10.36 -3.38
C VAL A 108 -24.97 11.37 -3.27
N GLY A 109 -25.66 11.61 -4.39
CA GLY A 109 -26.79 12.54 -4.52
C GLY A 109 -26.40 13.99 -4.76
N THR A 110 -25.11 14.32 -4.82
CA THR A 110 -24.63 15.68 -5.09
C THR A 110 -24.49 15.96 -6.59
N ARG A 111 -24.27 17.23 -6.94
CA ARG A 111 -24.01 17.62 -8.33
C ARG A 111 -22.66 17.06 -8.80
N GLU A 112 -21.70 16.99 -7.89
CA GLU A 112 -20.33 16.54 -8.11
C GLU A 112 -20.29 15.04 -8.44
N GLU A 113 -21.12 14.22 -7.77
CA GLU A 113 -21.32 12.82 -8.17
C GLU A 113 -21.82 12.72 -9.62
N LYS A 114 -22.85 13.52 -9.98
CA LYS A 114 -23.36 13.53 -11.35
C LYS A 114 -22.31 13.98 -12.36
N GLN A 115 -21.54 15.03 -12.06
CA GLN A 115 -20.45 15.49 -12.92
C GLN A 115 -19.40 14.40 -13.14
N SER A 116 -19.13 13.59 -12.11
CA SER A 116 -18.22 12.46 -12.20
C SER A 116 -18.77 11.39 -13.13
N MET A 117 -20.05 11.03 -12.98
CA MET A 117 -20.73 10.09 -13.88
C MET A 117 -20.68 10.57 -15.34
N ASP A 118 -21.01 11.84 -15.59
CA ASP A 118 -21.02 12.42 -16.94
C ASP A 118 -19.62 12.37 -17.58
N TYR A 119 -18.58 12.72 -16.82
CA TYR A 119 -17.18 12.63 -17.24
C TYR A 119 -16.75 11.18 -17.58
N LEU A 120 -17.11 10.22 -16.72
CA LEU A 120 -16.78 8.81 -16.96
C LEU A 120 -17.49 8.26 -18.20
N LEU A 121 -18.75 8.61 -18.43
CA LEU A 121 -19.51 8.20 -19.61
C LEU A 121 -18.92 8.78 -20.90
N GLU A 122 -18.43 10.02 -20.86
CA GLU A 122 -17.74 10.66 -22.00
C GLU A 122 -16.48 9.87 -22.39
N LEU A 123 -15.61 9.55 -21.43
CA LEU A 123 -14.41 8.75 -21.68
C LEU A 123 -14.73 7.33 -22.17
N ILE A 124 -15.73 6.68 -21.58
CA ILE A 124 -16.14 5.33 -21.98
C ILE A 124 -16.67 5.32 -23.43
N GLU A 125 -17.45 6.33 -23.82
CA GLU A 125 -17.94 6.43 -25.19
C GLU A 125 -16.81 6.77 -26.17
N GLU A 126 -15.80 7.56 -25.77
CA GLU A 126 -14.59 7.76 -26.56
C GLU A 126 -13.87 6.43 -26.82
N TYR A 127 -13.64 5.63 -25.79
CA TYR A 127 -13.02 4.30 -25.92
C TYR A 127 -13.85 3.36 -26.78
N ARG A 128 -15.17 3.43 -26.67
CA ARG A 128 -16.08 2.66 -27.52
C ARG A 128 -15.98 3.05 -28.99
N GLN A 129 -15.86 4.34 -29.31
CA GLN A 129 -15.66 4.81 -30.68
C GLN A 129 -14.30 4.36 -31.24
N GLN A 130 -13.24 4.46 -30.45
CA GLN A 130 -11.91 3.95 -30.83
C GLN A 130 -11.94 2.44 -31.09
N SER A 131 -12.63 1.68 -30.24
CA SER A 131 -12.81 0.23 -30.38
C SER A 131 -13.54 -0.12 -31.69
N ARG A 132 -14.60 0.61 -32.06
CA ARG A 132 -15.35 0.40 -33.31
C ARG A 132 -14.56 0.66 -34.58
N ALA A 133 -13.54 1.52 -34.52
CA ALA A 133 -12.65 1.77 -35.65
C ALA A 133 -11.76 0.55 -35.98
N ASN A 134 -11.68 -0.43 -35.08
CA ASN A 134 -10.89 -1.64 -35.22
C ASN A 134 -11.79 -2.86 -35.55
N PRO A 135 -11.68 -3.45 -36.76
CA PRO A 135 -12.54 -4.57 -37.19
C PRO A 135 -12.47 -5.83 -36.32
N ASN A 136 -11.37 -5.99 -35.57
CA ASN A 136 -11.11 -7.16 -34.73
C ASN A 136 -11.34 -6.88 -33.24
N ALA A 137 -11.90 -5.73 -32.89
CA ALA A 137 -12.13 -5.37 -31.50
C ALA A 137 -13.20 -6.25 -30.83
N LEU A 138 -13.17 -6.21 -29.49
CA LEU A 138 -14.19 -6.83 -28.66
C LEU A 138 -15.53 -6.10 -28.82
N GLU A 139 -16.61 -6.84 -28.64
CA GLU A 139 -17.94 -6.26 -28.50
C GLU A 139 -17.95 -5.39 -27.24
N PHE A 140 -18.23 -4.10 -27.41
CA PHE A 140 -18.22 -3.08 -26.36
C PHE A 140 -19.63 -2.55 -26.10
N ASP A 141 -20.21 -2.99 -24.99
CA ASP A 141 -21.50 -2.52 -24.49
C ASP A 141 -21.36 -1.68 -23.23
N VAL A 142 -22.27 -0.71 -23.09
CA VAL A 142 -22.39 0.15 -21.92
C VAL A 142 -23.85 0.13 -21.49
N ASP A 143 -24.09 -0.13 -20.20
CA ASP A 143 -25.41 -0.11 -19.58
C ASP A 143 -25.37 0.74 -18.31
N VAL A 144 -26.26 1.74 -18.22
CA VAL A 144 -26.39 2.58 -17.02
C VAL A 144 -27.59 2.08 -16.23
N GLN A 145 -27.36 1.68 -14.99
CA GLN A 145 -28.35 1.06 -14.13
C GLN A 145 -28.62 1.92 -12.90
N ILE A 146 -29.87 1.97 -12.47
CA ILE A 146 -30.27 2.66 -11.25
C ILE A 146 -30.80 1.62 -10.27
N GLY A 147 -30.19 1.55 -9.09
CA GLY A 147 -30.45 0.54 -8.08
C GLY A 147 -30.72 1.13 -6.70
N THR A 148 -31.47 0.39 -5.89
CA THR A 148 -31.66 0.64 -4.46
C THR A 148 -31.26 -0.64 -3.73
N GLY A 149 -30.57 -0.51 -2.61
CA GLY A 149 -30.00 -1.65 -1.90
C GLY A 149 -29.70 -1.34 -0.44
N SER A 150 -29.31 -2.36 0.30
CA SER A 150 -28.86 -2.21 1.67
C SER A 150 -27.70 -3.13 1.94
N HIS A 151 -26.63 -2.59 2.51
CA HIS A 151 -25.46 -3.36 2.90
C HIS A 151 -25.28 -3.29 4.41
N ARG A 152 -25.20 -4.46 5.04
CA ARG A 152 -24.83 -4.59 6.44
C ARG A 152 -23.32 -4.59 6.55
N PHE A 153 -22.78 -3.66 7.33
CA PHE A 153 -21.37 -3.58 7.67
C PHE A 153 -21.23 -3.65 9.19
N ASP A 154 -20.39 -4.56 9.70
CA ASP A 154 -20.12 -4.66 11.13
C ASP A 154 -18.79 -3.93 11.43
N MET A 155 -18.85 -2.80 12.13
CA MET A 155 -17.69 -1.95 12.45
C MET A 155 -17.57 -1.75 13.96
N MET A 156 -16.37 -1.97 14.52
CA MET A 156 -16.11 -1.83 15.96
C MET A 156 -17.14 -2.57 16.82
N SER A 157 -17.49 -3.80 16.42
CA SER A 157 -18.52 -4.63 17.06
C SER A 157 -19.94 -4.03 17.08
N LYS A 158 -20.22 -3.05 16.20
CA LYS A 158 -21.56 -2.49 15.98
C LYS A 158 -22.04 -2.79 14.57
N VAL A 159 -23.31 -3.17 14.46
CA VAL A 159 -23.98 -3.34 13.17
C VAL A 159 -24.33 -1.96 12.62
N VAL A 160 -23.81 -1.64 11.45
CA VAL A 160 -24.14 -0.44 10.68
C VAL A 160 -24.84 -0.88 9.39
N MET A 161 -26.06 -0.41 9.19
CA MET A 161 -26.78 -0.65 7.94
C MET A 161 -26.63 0.57 7.04
N LYS A 162 -26.02 0.39 5.87
CA LYS A 162 -26.01 1.41 4.81
C LYS A 162 -27.14 1.13 3.85
N HIS A 163 -28.09 2.06 3.73
CA HIS A 163 -29.16 2.01 2.75
C HIS A 163 -28.86 2.97 1.61
N TYR A 164 -29.04 2.49 0.38
CA TYR A 164 -28.77 3.19 -0.86
C TYR A 164 -30.06 3.30 -1.64
N VAL A 165 -30.39 4.50 -2.11
CA VAL A 165 -31.62 4.76 -2.88
C VAL A 165 -31.24 5.42 -4.19
N ASN A 166 -31.69 4.85 -5.30
CA ASN A 166 -31.48 5.35 -6.66
C ASN A 166 -30.02 5.67 -6.99
N VAL A 167 -29.10 4.82 -6.56
CA VAL A 167 -27.68 4.91 -6.89
C VAL A 167 -27.47 4.47 -8.35
N THR A 168 -26.61 5.20 -9.06
CA THR A 168 -26.35 4.95 -10.48
C THR A 168 -25.07 4.16 -10.66
N ASN A 169 -25.16 3.04 -11.37
CA ASN A 169 -24.04 2.17 -11.73
C ASN A 169 -23.79 2.25 -13.23
N ILE A 170 -22.53 2.36 -13.63
CA ILE A 170 -22.10 2.23 -15.03
C ILE A 170 -21.53 0.83 -15.22
N VAL A 171 -22.11 0.05 -16.12
CA VAL A 171 -21.64 -1.31 -16.45
C VAL A 171 -21.06 -1.31 -17.85
N VAL A 172 -19.77 -1.61 -17.97
CA VAL A 172 -19.10 -1.83 -19.25
C VAL A 172 -18.92 -3.32 -19.46
N ARG A 173 -19.33 -3.83 -20.62
CA ARG A 173 -19.13 -5.22 -21.01
C ARG A 173 -18.22 -5.30 -22.23
N LEU A 174 -17.15 -6.08 -22.11
CA LEU A 174 -16.25 -6.44 -23.20
C LEU A 174 -16.35 -7.94 -23.47
N SER A 175 -16.64 -8.34 -24.72
CA SER A 175 -16.76 -9.75 -25.09
C SER A 175 -16.12 -10.09 -26.44
N CYS A 176 -15.49 -11.26 -26.53
CA CYS A 176 -15.03 -11.79 -27.81
C CYS A 176 -16.13 -12.39 -28.70
N GLY A 177 -17.36 -12.52 -28.20
CA GLY A 177 -18.50 -13.04 -28.95
C GLY A 177 -19.36 -14.01 -28.13
N PRO A 178 -20.47 -14.54 -28.70
CA PRO A 178 -21.36 -15.48 -28.01
C PRO A 178 -20.65 -16.72 -27.48
N GLU A 179 -19.62 -17.21 -28.19
CA GLU A 179 -18.83 -18.36 -27.78
C GLU A 179 -18.02 -18.13 -26.49
N CYS A 180 -17.70 -16.88 -26.17
CA CYS A 180 -16.91 -16.49 -25.00
C CYS A 180 -17.77 -16.21 -23.76
N ASN A 181 -19.08 -16.06 -23.92
CA ASN A 181 -19.98 -15.57 -22.86
C ASN A 181 -20.32 -16.59 -21.75
N LYS A 182 -19.48 -17.64 -21.57
CA LYS A 182 -19.70 -18.68 -20.56
C LYS A 182 -19.20 -18.27 -19.18
N ASN A 183 -18.00 -17.70 -19.12
CA ASN A 183 -17.34 -17.27 -17.90
C ASN A 183 -17.01 -15.78 -18.01
N ALA A 184 -17.21 -15.04 -16.93
CA ALA A 184 -16.84 -13.63 -16.85
C ALA A 184 -16.04 -13.32 -15.60
N ILE A 185 -15.16 -12.34 -15.74
CA ILE A 185 -14.52 -11.65 -14.63
C ILE A 185 -15.27 -10.33 -14.44
N LEU A 186 -15.74 -10.10 -13.21
CA LEU A 186 -16.29 -8.81 -12.79
C LEU A 186 -15.21 -8.06 -12.02
N LEU A 187 -14.82 -6.91 -12.55
CA LEU A 187 -14.02 -5.91 -11.84
C LEU A 187 -14.96 -4.78 -11.43
N ASN A 188 -14.75 -4.24 -10.24
CA ASN A 188 -15.60 -3.22 -9.68
C ASN A 188 -14.76 -2.13 -9.01
N SER A 189 -15.24 -0.89 -9.11
CA SER A 189 -14.75 0.27 -8.39
C SER A 189 -15.92 1.20 -8.08
N HIS A 190 -15.71 2.22 -7.24
CA HIS A 190 -16.75 3.21 -6.99
C HIS A 190 -16.25 4.64 -7.24
N PHE A 191 -17.05 5.45 -7.92
CA PHE A 191 -16.65 6.81 -8.29
C PHE A 191 -17.15 7.88 -7.30
N ASP A 192 -18.02 7.53 -6.37
CA ASP A 192 -18.44 8.42 -5.28
C ASP A 192 -17.33 8.55 -4.22
N SER A 193 -17.44 9.57 -3.37
CA SER A 193 -16.53 9.78 -2.24
C SER A 193 -17.29 9.95 -0.93
N THR A 194 -16.54 9.90 0.17
CA THR A 194 -17.08 10.15 1.51
C THR A 194 -17.21 11.65 1.80
N LEU A 195 -17.96 11.99 2.85
CA LEU A 195 -18.09 13.37 3.33
C LEU A 195 -16.76 13.99 3.78
N SER A 196 -15.81 13.16 4.21
CA SER A 196 -14.56 13.61 4.85
C SER A 196 -13.38 13.75 3.90
N SER A 197 -13.50 13.30 2.65
CA SER A 197 -12.36 13.29 1.72
C SER A 197 -12.80 13.28 0.25
N PRO A 198 -12.04 13.94 -0.64
CA PRO A 198 -12.23 13.83 -2.09
C PRO A 198 -11.92 12.43 -2.64
N GLY A 199 -11.37 11.50 -1.86
CA GLY A 199 -11.29 10.09 -2.25
C GLY A 199 -10.40 9.80 -3.45
N ALA A 200 -9.20 10.40 -3.51
CA ALA A 200 -8.23 10.09 -4.57
C ALA A 200 -7.81 8.61 -4.53
N ALA A 201 -7.41 8.11 -3.35
CA ALA A 201 -7.05 6.71 -3.16
C ALA A 201 -8.27 5.78 -2.98
N ASP A 202 -9.39 6.31 -2.51
CA ASP A 202 -10.63 5.59 -2.17
C ASP A 202 -11.83 6.31 -2.80
N ASP A 203 -12.23 5.98 -4.04
CA ASP A 203 -11.65 4.98 -4.94
C ASP A 203 -11.31 5.56 -6.33
N GLY A 204 -10.84 6.82 -6.34
CA GLY A 204 -10.41 7.51 -7.57
C GLY A 204 -9.34 6.74 -8.36
N VAL A 205 -8.37 6.13 -7.68
CA VAL A 205 -7.33 5.28 -8.29
C VAL A 205 -7.95 4.01 -8.89
N GLY A 206 -8.89 3.34 -8.21
CA GLY A 206 -9.55 2.15 -8.75
C GLY A 206 -10.35 2.46 -10.01
N VAL A 207 -11.07 3.59 -10.03
CA VAL A 207 -11.78 4.09 -11.22
C VAL A 207 -10.81 4.35 -12.37
N ALA A 208 -9.70 5.04 -12.10
CA ALA A 208 -8.69 5.35 -13.12
C ALA A 208 -8.04 4.10 -13.71
N VAL A 209 -7.69 3.12 -12.87
CA VAL A 209 -7.14 1.84 -13.30
C VAL A 209 -8.14 1.09 -14.17
N MET A 210 -9.41 1.03 -13.75
CA MET A 210 -10.43 0.33 -14.53
C MET A 210 -10.69 0.99 -15.88
N LEU A 211 -10.69 2.32 -15.98
CA LEU A 211 -10.81 3.02 -17.26
C LEU A 211 -9.63 2.70 -18.21
N GLU A 212 -8.41 2.64 -17.71
CA GLU A 212 -7.25 2.24 -18.51
C GLU A 212 -7.32 0.76 -18.93
N VAL A 213 -7.81 -0.12 -18.05
CA VAL A 213 -8.08 -1.53 -18.42
C VAL A 213 -9.13 -1.60 -19.54
N ILE A 214 -10.22 -0.84 -19.44
CA ILE A 214 -11.25 -0.76 -20.50
C ILE A 214 -10.62 -0.30 -21.81
N ARG A 215 -9.84 0.79 -21.79
CA ARG A 215 -9.17 1.35 -22.97
C ARG A 215 -8.25 0.34 -23.63
N VAL A 216 -7.36 -0.28 -22.86
CA VAL A 216 -6.39 -1.27 -23.36
C VAL A 216 -7.10 -2.51 -23.90
N MET A 217 -8.03 -3.08 -23.13
CA MET A 217 -8.73 -4.31 -23.52
C MET A 217 -9.62 -4.11 -24.74
N SER A 218 -10.32 -2.97 -24.84
CA SER A 218 -11.20 -2.67 -25.97
C SER A 218 -10.45 -2.45 -27.29
N GLN A 219 -9.16 -2.12 -27.23
CA GLN A 219 -8.27 -1.96 -28.38
C GLN A 219 -7.41 -3.22 -28.64
N SER A 220 -7.32 -4.12 -27.67
CA SER A 220 -6.53 -5.34 -27.78
C SER A 220 -7.08 -6.29 -28.86
N GLN A 221 -6.16 -6.85 -29.64
CA GLN A 221 -6.48 -7.83 -30.67
C GLN A 221 -6.55 -9.22 -30.03
N ILE A 222 -7.75 -9.69 -29.66
CA ILE A 222 -7.89 -11.13 -29.40
C ILE A 222 -8.01 -11.82 -30.76
N LYS A 223 -6.96 -12.56 -31.15
CA LYS A 223 -7.01 -13.43 -32.34
C LYS A 223 -8.17 -14.43 -32.18
N ARG A 224 -9.31 -14.13 -32.81
CA ARG A 224 -10.39 -15.11 -32.98
C ARG A 224 -9.84 -16.25 -33.84
N LYS A 225 -9.89 -17.49 -33.33
CA LYS A 225 -9.43 -18.68 -34.07
C LYS A 225 -10.19 -18.90 -35.39
N HIS A 226 -11.36 -18.28 -35.54
CA HIS A 226 -12.17 -18.30 -36.75
C HIS A 226 -12.65 -16.87 -37.01
N GLY A 227 -12.35 -16.33 -38.19
CA GLY A 227 -12.74 -14.98 -38.59
C GLY A 227 -14.27 -14.89 -38.69
N PHE A 228 -14.89 -14.28 -37.68
CA PHE A 228 -16.27 -13.84 -37.77
C PHE A 228 -16.26 -12.35 -38.12
N ALA A 229 -16.70 -12.02 -39.33
CA ALA A 229 -16.83 -10.65 -39.79
C ALA A 229 -17.95 -9.95 -38.99
N PRO A 230 -17.72 -8.74 -38.46
CA PRO A 230 -18.78 -7.96 -37.82
C PRO A 230 -19.67 -7.37 -38.92
N GLY A 231 -20.70 -8.12 -39.33
CA GLY A 231 -21.65 -7.69 -40.35
C GLY A 231 -23.10 -8.20 -40.17
N ASP A 232 -23.31 -9.36 -39.54
CA ASP A 232 -24.56 -10.10 -39.75
C ASP A 232 -25.53 -10.24 -38.56
N LEU A 233 -25.35 -9.49 -37.46
CA LEU A 233 -26.41 -9.41 -36.44
C LEU A 233 -26.71 -7.98 -36.01
N TYR A 234 -27.36 -7.26 -36.93
CA TYR A 234 -28.33 -6.25 -36.53
C TYR A 234 -29.36 -6.89 -35.59
N THR A 235 -29.36 -6.40 -34.35
CA THR A 235 -30.57 -6.16 -33.55
C THR A 235 -31.56 -7.33 -33.46
N SER A 236 -31.42 -8.21 -32.46
CA SER A 236 -32.53 -8.69 -31.62
C SER A 236 -32.13 -9.93 -30.81
N LYS A 237 -32.48 -9.93 -29.51
CA LYS A 237 -32.37 -11.05 -28.54
C LYS A 237 -30.92 -11.38 -28.15
N LEU A 238 -30.41 -11.12 -26.94
CA LEU A 238 -31.01 -11.00 -25.62
C LEU A 238 -30.31 -9.87 -24.87
N ARG A 239 -31.06 -8.80 -24.58
CA ARG A 239 -30.69 -7.81 -23.57
C ARG A 239 -30.94 -8.45 -22.19
N ARG A 240 -30.10 -9.40 -21.76
CA ARG A 240 -30.08 -9.78 -20.35
C ARG A 240 -29.61 -8.54 -19.60
N ARG A 241 -30.53 -7.85 -18.92
CA ARG A 241 -30.18 -6.84 -17.92
C ARG A 241 -29.32 -7.56 -16.89
N TYR A 242 -28.01 -7.36 -16.95
CA TYR A 242 -27.07 -7.87 -15.97
C TYR A 242 -27.26 -7.07 -14.70
N ARG A 243 -28.14 -7.52 -13.79
CA ARG A 243 -28.23 -6.93 -12.46
C ARG A 243 -27.06 -7.47 -11.64
N LEU A 244 -25.90 -6.88 -11.85
CA LEU A 244 -24.69 -7.20 -11.11
C LEU A 244 -24.74 -6.42 -9.80
N THR A 245 -24.81 -7.20 -8.72
CA THR A 245 -24.73 -6.83 -7.30
C THR A 245 -25.79 -5.82 -6.78
N GLN A 246 -26.30 -6.07 -5.57
CA GLN A 246 -27.24 -5.18 -4.86
C GLN A 246 -26.51 -4.14 -3.98
N GLY A 247 -25.27 -3.81 -4.33
CA GLY A 247 -24.39 -2.91 -3.58
C GLY A 247 -24.14 -1.58 -4.32
N PRO A 248 -23.58 -0.57 -3.62
CA PRO A 248 -23.18 0.73 -4.17
C PRO A 248 -21.89 0.62 -4.99
N GLU A 249 -21.96 -0.11 -6.09
CA GLU A 249 -20.81 -0.47 -6.90
C GLU A 249 -20.90 0.33 -8.21
N ASN A 250 -20.50 1.60 -8.11
CA ASN A 250 -20.86 2.68 -9.03
C ASN A 250 -20.20 2.55 -10.43
N LEU A 251 -19.08 1.82 -10.58
CA LEU A 251 -18.50 1.49 -11.88
C LEU A 251 -18.11 0.01 -11.92
N GLN A 252 -18.58 -0.72 -12.92
CA GLN A 252 -18.37 -2.15 -13.06
C GLN A 252 -17.90 -2.50 -14.46
N LEU A 253 -16.83 -3.28 -14.56
CA LEU A 253 -16.35 -3.87 -15.81
C LEU A 253 -16.58 -5.37 -15.79
N LEU A 254 -17.35 -5.85 -16.75
CA LEU A 254 -17.62 -7.25 -17.00
C LEU A 254 -16.87 -7.71 -18.25
N TYR A 255 -15.83 -8.52 -18.06
CA TYR A 255 -15.04 -9.07 -19.15
C TYR A 255 -15.40 -10.54 -19.40
N TYR A 256 -15.77 -10.87 -20.64
CA TYR A 256 -15.99 -12.22 -21.12
C TYR A 256 -14.83 -12.63 -22.05
N GLY A 257 -13.90 -13.41 -21.51
CA GLY A 257 -12.78 -13.97 -22.25
C GLY A 257 -12.79 -15.49 -22.18
N LYS A 258 -12.18 -16.13 -23.18
CA LYS A 258 -11.83 -17.55 -23.08
C LYS A 258 -10.59 -17.64 -22.18
N LEU A 259 -10.77 -18.13 -20.95
CA LEU A 259 -9.64 -18.54 -20.12
C LEU A 259 -9.14 -19.85 -20.75
N ASP A 260 -7.89 -19.87 -21.21
CA ASP A 260 -7.25 -21.11 -21.63
C ASP A 260 -7.11 -22.00 -20.38
N GLU A 261 -7.75 -23.18 -20.41
CA GLU A 261 -7.57 -24.25 -19.43
C GLU A 261 -6.20 -24.92 -19.59
#